data_AF-A0A957U914-F1
#
_entry.id   AF-A0A957U914-F1
#
_cell.length_a   1.000
_cell.length_b   1.000
_cell.length_c   1.000
_cell.angle_alpha   90.00
_cell.angle_beta   90.00
_cell.angle_gamma   90.00
#
_symmetry.space_group_name_H-M   'P 1'
#
loop_
_entity.id
_entity.type
_entity.pdbx_description
1 polymer ?
#
loop_
_entity_poly.entity_id
_entity_poly.type
_entity_poly.pdbx_seq_one_letter_code
_entity_poly.pdbx_strand_id
1 'polypeptide(L)' 'MTDDLAPSDIQHPVQLFGQELQADNVAAAKMNAFIHDLRADIRQGNTMRAPAFVNADGSLRTFRKKAANPMW' A
#
# COMPACT_ATOMS: atom_id res chain seq x y z
N MET A 1 -17.54 15.40 0.87
CA MET A 1 -18.28 14.13 0.91
C MET A 1 -17.24 13.03 1.14
N THR A 2 -17.02 12.61 2.38
CA THR A 2 -16.10 11.51 2.67
C THR A 2 -16.79 10.21 2.27
N ASP A 3 -16.31 9.59 1.20
CA ASP A 3 -16.79 8.29 0.71
C ASP A 3 -16.23 7.21 1.65
N ASP A 4 -16.83 7.08 2.82
CA ASP A 4 -16.42 6.10 3.82
C ASP A 4 -16.75 4.69 3.33
N LEU A 5 -15.71 3.90 3.03
CA LEU A 5 -15.85 2.48 2.73
C LEU A 5 -16.48 1.75 3.92
N ALA A 6 -17.73 1.29 3.78
CA ALA A 6 -18.35 0.36 4.71
C ALA A 6 -17.74 -1.03 4.54
N PRO A 7 -17.79 -1.91 5.57
CA PRO A 7 -17.25 -3.27 5.47
C PRO A 7 -17.84 -4.07 4.28
N SER A 8 -19.10 -3.82 3.93
CA SER A 8 -19.78 -4.43 2.77
C SER A 8 -19.20 -4.04 1.42
N ASP A 9 -18.47 -2.91 1.34
CA ASP A 9 -17.94 -2.37 0.08
C ASP A 9 -16.55 -2.93 -0.24
N ILE A 10 -15.98 -3.73 0.67
CA ILE A 10 -14.63 -4.26 0.57
C ILE A 10 -14.68 -5.61 -0.17
N GLN A 11 -14.13 -5.63 -1.39
CA GLN A 11 -13.92 -6.88 -2.11
C GLN A 11 -12.79 -7.69 -1.48
N HIS A 12 -13.03 -8.99 -1.30
CA HIS A 12 -12.06 -9.95 -0.77
C HIS A 12 -11.47 -10.82 -1.91
N PRO A 13 -10.16 -11.13 -1.87
CA PRO A 13 -9.18 -10.66 -0.90
C PRO A 13 -8.84 -9.16 -1.10
N VAL A 14 -8.60 -8.44 0.01
CA VAL A 14 -8.28 -7.01 -0.04
C VAL A 14 -6.95 -6.80 -0.77
N GLN A 15 -6.91 -5.82 -1.67
CA GLN A 15 -5.67 -5.39 -2.33
C GLN A 15 -5.01 -4.25 -1.54
N LEU A 16 -3.79 -4.49 -1.08
CA LEU A 16 -2.92 -3.51 -0.44
C LEU A 16 -1.84 -3.02 -1.41
N PHE A 17 -1.47 -1.76 -1.27
CA PHE A 17 -0.35 -1.13 -1.95
C PHE A 17 0.54 -0.48 -0.90
N GLY A 18 1.85 -0.70 -0.99
CA GLY A 18 2.78 -0.18 0.01
C GLY A 18 4.18 0.01 -0.55
N GLN A 19 4.94 0.89 0.09
CA GLN A 19 6.34 1.15 -0.25
C GLN A 19 7.15 1.20 1.04
N GLU A 20 8.25 0.47 1.06
CA GLU A 20 9.10 0.30 2.24
C GLU A 20 10.58 0.41 1.83
N LEU A 21 11.40 1.01 2.70
CA LEU A 21 12.80 1.27 2.42
C LEU A 21 13.64 -0.01 2.52
N GLN A 22 13.43 -0.79 3.58
CA GLN A 22 14.25 -1.96 3.88
C GLN A 22 13.73 -3.22 3.18
N ALA A 23 14.61 -3.93 2.47
CA ALA A 23 14.25 -5.15 1.72
C ALA A 23 13.66 -6.26 2.62
N ASP A 24 14.21 -6.46 3.82
CA ASP A 24 13.72 -7.47 4.76
C ASP A 24 12.28 -7.17 5.20
N ASN A 25 11.96 -5.90 5.43
CA ASN A 25 10.61 -5.45 5.77
C ASN A 25 9.64 -5.61 4.59
N VAL A 26 10.10 -5.41 3.34
CA VAL A 26 9.29 -5.70 2.14
C VAL A 26 8.92 -7.18 2.07
N ALA A 27 9.89 -8.07 2.30
CA ALA A 27 9.65 -9.51 2.33
C ALA A 27 8.67 -9.88 3.44
N ALA A 28 8.88 -9.35 4.65
CA ALA A 28 8.00 -9.55 5.80
C ALA A 28 6.56 -9.07 5.52
N ALA A 29 6.39 -7.89 4.91
CA ALA A 29 5.09 -7.35 4.56
C ALA A 29 4.34 -8.23 3.54
N LYS A 30 5.05 -8.76 2.52
CA LYS A 30 4.46 -9.69 1.55
C LYS A 30 4.05 -11.01 2.18
N MET A 31 4.89 -11.57 3.06
CA MET A 31 4.55 -12.78 3.82
C MET A 31 3.34 -12.55 4.75
N ASN A 32 3.29 -11.40 5.43
CA ASN A 32 2.19 -11.05 6.31
C ASN A 32 0.85 -10.95 5.55
N ALA A 33 0.86 -10.28 4.39
CA ALA A 33 -0.30 -10.23 3.51
C ALA A 33 -0.74 -11.64 3.07
N PHE A 34 0.21 -12.50 2.68
CA PHE A 34 -0.09 -13.88 2.28
C PHE A 34 -0.74 -14.71 3.40
N ILE A 35 -0.21 -14.63 4.63
CA ILE A 35 -0.73 -15.38 5.80
C ILE A 35 -2.19 -14.98 6.12
N HIS A 36 -2.55 -13.73 5.86
CA HIS A 36 -3.91 -13.21 6.13
C HIS A 36 -4.84 -13.23 4.91
N ASP A 37 -4.50 -13.97 3.85
CA ASP A 37 -5.28 -14.05 2.60
C ASP A 37 -5.56 -12.66 1.99
N LEU A 38 -4.54 -11.80 1.98
CA LEU A 38 -4.56 -10.48 1.35
C LEU A 38 -3.67 -10.47 0.11
N ARG A 39 -3.98 -9.60 -0.85
CA ARG A 39 -3.09 -9.31 -1.98
C ARG A 39 -2.26 -8.08 -1.66
N ALA A 40 -0.96 -8.11 -1.95
CA ALA A 40 -0.09 -6.97 -1.68
C ALA A 40 0.91 -6.71 -2.81
N ASP A 41 0.88 -5.49 -3.35
CA ASP A 41 1.98 -4.93 -4.15
C ASP A 41 2.82 -4.04 -3.23
N ILE A 42 3.88 -4.63 -2.65
CA ILE A 42 4.86 -3.92 -1.82
C ILE A 42 6.14 -3.72 -2.62
N ARG A 43 6.52 -2.46 -2.82
CA ARG A 43 7.71 -2.05 -3.59
C ARG A 43 8.79 -1.56 -2.65
N GLN A 44 10.05 -1.90 -2.95
CA GLN A 44 11.19 -1.40 -2.20
C GLN A 44 11.58 0.00 -2.69
N GLY A 45 11.85 0.93 -1.77
CA GLY A 45 12.47 2.21 -2.09
C GLY A 45 12.06 3.35 -1.14
N ASN A 46 12.74 4.49 -1.26
CA ASN A 46 12.42 5.68 -0.47
C ASN A 46 11.17 6.39 -1.04
N THR A 47 10.06 6.34 -0.30
CA THR A 47 8.76 6.90 -0.72
C THR A 47 8.79 8.40 -1.02
N MET A 48 9.64 9.17 -0.33
CA MET A 48 9.73 10.62 -0.52
C MET A 48 10.60 11.02 -1.73
N ARG A 49 11.68 10.26 -2.00
CA ARG A 49 12.61 10.54 -3.11
C ARG A 49 12.15 9.92 -4.43
N ALA A 50 11.50 8.77 -4.38
CA ALA A 50 11.08 8.00 -5.55
C ALA A 50 9.76 7.28 -5.24
N PRO A 51 8.62 7.99 -5.27
CA PRO A 51 7.31 7.37 -5.03
C PRO A 51 7.02 6.33 -6.11
N ALA A 52 6.75 5.10 -5.69
CA ALA A 52 6.62 3.98 -6.61
C ALA A 52 5.21 3.85 -7.22
N PHE A 53 4.21 4.52 -6.65
CA PHE A 53 2.81 4.49 -7.12
C PHE A 53 2.42 5.84 -7.73
N VAL A 54 2.77 5.99 -9.01
CA VAL A 54 2.44 7.17 -9.83
C VAL A 54 1.54 6.77 -11.00
N ASN A 55 0.75 7.72 -11.48
CA ASN A 55 0.02 7.63 -12.74
C ASN A 55 0.99 7.83 -13.91
N ALA A 56 0.54 7.57 -15.14
CA ALA A 56 1.37 7.71 -16.34
C ALA A 56 1.90 9.14 -16.58
N ASP A 57 1.20 10.15 -16.06
CA ASP A 57 1.59 11.56 -16.11
C ASP A 57 2.57 11.97 -14.99
N GLY A 58 2.98 11.03 -14.13
CA GLY A 58 3.87 11.26 -13.01
C GLY A 58 3.19 11.78 -11.73
N SER A 59 1.88 12.04 -11.75
CA SER A 59 1.14 12.40 -10.54
C SER A 59 1.03 11.22 -9.58
N LEU A 60 0.91 11.49 -8.27
CA LEU A 60 0.73 10.43 -7.27
C LEU A 60 -0.61 9.71 -7.49
N ARG A 61 -0.56 8.37 -7.49
CA ARG A 61 -1.78 7.57 -7.51
C ARG A 61 -2.59 7.82 -6.23
N THR A 62 -3.90 8.00 -6.38
CA THR A 62 -4.81 8.19 -5.24
C THR A 62 -5.39 6.85 -4.78
N PHE A 63 -5.71 6.79 -3.48
CA PHE A 63 -6.31 5.62 -2.83
C PHE A 63 -7.47 6.08 -1.96
N ARG A 64 -8.49 5.23 -1.83
CA ARG A 64 -9.68 5.54 -1.00
C ARG A 64 -9.34 5.67 0.48
N LYS A 65 -8.44 4.82 0.99
CA LYS A 65 -7.89 4.89 2.35
C LYS A 65 -6.38 4.80 2.30
N LYS A 66 -5.73 5.54 3.21
CA LYS A 66 -4.27 5.61 3.37
C LYS A 66 -3.96 5.51 4.86
N ALA A 67 -2.95 4.72 5.19
CA ALA A 67 -2.40 4.63 6.54
C ALA A 67 -0.88 4.61 6.42
N ALA A 68 -0.20 5.27 7.35
CA ALA A 68 1.25 5.29 7.43
C ALA A 68 1.65 5.44 8.89
N ASN A 69 2.76 4.81 9.26
CA ASN A 69 3.46 5.02 10.52
C ASN A 69 4.91 5.40 10.18
N PRO A 70 5.16 6.66 9.75
CA PRO A 70 6.50 7.07 9.37
C PRO A 70 7.44 7.08 10.59
N MET A 71 8.74 6.95 10.33
CA MET A 71 9.76 7.22 11.34
C MET A 71 9.70 8.71 11.75
N TRP A 72 10.15 9.00 12.98
CA TRP A 72 10.20 10.35 13.54
C TRP A 72 11.33 11.21 12.96
#